data_AF-A0A4J1Q7A3-F1
#
_entry.id   AF-A0A4J1Q7A3-F1
#
_cell.length_a   1.000
_cell.length_b   1.000
_cell.length_c   1.000
_cell.angle_alpha   90.00
_cell.angle_beta   90.00
_cell.angle_gamma   90.00
#
_symmetry.space_group_name_H-M   'P 1'
#
loop_
_entity.id
_entity.type
_entity.pdbx_description
1 polymer ?
#
loop_
_entity_poly.entity_id
_entity_poly.type
_entity_poly.pdbx_seq_one_letter_code
_entity_poly.pdbx_strand_id
1 'polypeptide(L)'
;MYYLPVDFYRYLIGREDQSVNEQVMIKCIDQQLKVNRLLVDQLDLSQVSHPKMREYLLNHIEITTVISSTLLNRSGTAEHLAKKR
;
A
#
# COMPACT_ATOMS: atom_id res chain seq x y z
N MET A 1 -32.47 2.44 26.88
CA MET A 1 -31.15 2.57 26.23
C MET A 1 -30.66 3.97 26.55
N TYR A 2 -29.49 4.11 27.20
CA TYR A 2 -28.94 5.41 27.60
C TYR A 2 -27.75 5.76 26.70
N TYR A 3 -27.66 7.02 26.28
CA TYR A 3 -26.53 7.53 25.52
C TYR A 3 -25.43 7.98 26.48
N LEU A 4 -24.22 7.44 26.33
CA LEU A 4 -23.06 7.80 27.13
C LEU A 4 -22.02 8.50 26.23
N PRO A 5 -21.85 9.83 26.35
CA PRO A 5 -21.01 10.62 25.46
C PRO A 5 -19.53 10.56 25.86
N VAL A 6 -18.94 9.35 25.87
CA VAL A 6 -17.49 9.18 26.08
C VAL A 6 -16.88 8.61 24.81
N ASP A 7 -15.69 9.10 24.47
CA ASP A 7 -14.94 8.58 23.34
C ASP A 7 -14.29 7.23 23.72
N PHE A 8 -14.88 6.16 23.22
CA PHE A 8 -14.36 4.80 23.39
C PHE A 8 -13.37 4.40 22.28
N TYR A 9 -13.03 5.30 21.35
CA TYR A 9 -12.16 4.96 20.24
C TYR A 9 -10.69 4.86 20.68
N ARG A 10 -10.32 3.67 21.14
CA ARG A 10 -8.91 3.31 21.41
C ARG A 10 -8.35 2.57 20.21
N TYR A 11 -7.61 3.29 19.38
CA TYR A 11 -6.85 2.71 18.29
C TYR A 11 -5.55 2.10 18.83
N LEU A 12 -5.51 0.77 18.92
CA LEU A 12 -4.30 0.04 19.33
C LEU A 12 -3.47 -0.32 18.09
N ILE A 13 -2.21 0.10 18.06
CA ILE A 13 -1.26 -0.26 17.01
C ILE A 13 -0.71 -1.67 17.28
N GLY A 14 -0.58 -2.49 16.23
CA GLY A 14 -0.01 -3.84 16.33
C GLY A 14 -1.04 -4.95 16.49
N ARG A 15 -2.30 -4.71 16.14
CA ARG A 15 -3.32 -5.78 16.11
C ARG A 15 -3.10 -6.71 14.91
N GLU A 16 -3.46 -7.98 15.05
CA GLU A 16 -3.28 -8.99 14.01
C GLU A 16 -4.17 -8.75 12.77
N ASP A 17 -5.33 -8.13 12.95
CA ASP A 17 -6.29 -7.86 11.88
C ASP A 17 -6.08 -6.51 11.16
N GLN A 18 -5.01 -5.79 11.51
CA GLN A 18 -4.68 -4.54 10.84
C GLN A 18 -4.26 -4.77 9.39
N SER A 19 -4.69 -3.87 8.50
CA SER A 19 -4.30 -3.91 7.08
C SER A 19 -2.79 -3.79 6.86
N VAL A 20 -2.06 -3.20 7.82
CA VAL A 20 -0.60 -3.07 7.78
C VAL A 20 0.13 -4.29 8.37
N ASN A 21 -0.59 -5.28 8.90
CA ASN A 21 0.02 -6.52 9.35
C ASN A 21 0.55 -7.32 8.14
N GLU A 22 1.77 -7.83 8.23
CA GLU A 22 2.46 -8.55 7.14
C GLU A 22 1.57 -9.64 6.50
N GLN A 23 0.89 -10.46 7.31
CA GLN A 23 0.07 -11.56 6.79
C GLN A 23 -1.16 -11.04 6.04
N VAL A 24 -1.79 -9.98 6.56
CA VAL A 24 -2.95 -9.33 5.92
C VAL A 24 -2.54 -8.65 4.62
N MET A 25 -1.39 -7.96 4.62
CA MET A 25 -0.84 -7.33 3.41
C MET A 25 -0.56 -8.36 2.31
N ILE A 26 0.06 -9.51 2.65
CA ILE A 26 0.30 -10.60 1.68
C ILE A 26 -1.01 -11.15 1.14
N LYS A 27 -2.04 -11.34 1.99
CA LYS A 27 -3.37 -11.79 1.55
C LYS A 27 -4.03 -10.79 0.59
N CYS A 28 -3.78 -9.50 0.76
CA CYS A 28 -4.33 -8.42 -0.07
C CYS A 28 -3.42 -8.00 -1.24
N ILE A 29 -2.34 -8.74 -1.53
CA ILE A 29 -1.30 -8.30 -2.47
C ILE A 29 -1.84 -8.02 -3.88
N ASP A 30 -2.84 -8.78 -4.35
CA ASP A 30 -3.43 -8.57 -5.67
C ASP A 30 -4.14 -7.22 -5.80
N GLN A 31 -4.80 -6.79 -4.73
CA GLN A 31 -5.41 -5.46 -4.68
C GLN A 31 -4.33 -4.39 -4.70
N GLN A 32 -3.25 -4.58 -3.94
CA GLN A 32 -2.14 -3.63 -3.89
C GLN A 32 -1.46 -3.49 -5.26
N LEU A 33 -1.21 -4.60 -5.97
CA LEU A 33 -0.65 -4.59 -7.33
C LEU A 33 -1.60 -3.91 -8.32
N LYS A 34 -2.91 -4.17 -8.25
CA LYS A 34 -3.90 -3.52 -9.11
C LYS A 34 -3.90 -2.00 -8.92
N VAL A 35 -3.95 -1.53 -7.68
CA VAL A 35 -3.95 -0.09 -7.38
C VAL A 35 -2.61 0.54 -7.77
N ASN A 36 -1.49 -0.13 -7.52
CA ASN A 36 -0.17 0.38 -7.91
C ASN A 36 -0.04 0.57 -9.43
N ARG A 37 -0.55 -0.39 -10.23
CA ARG A 37 -0.60 -0.25 -11.70
C ARG A 37 -1.45 0.95 -12.12
N LEU A 38 -2.65 1.10 -11.56
CA LEU A 38 -3.51 2.26 -11.84
C LEU A 38 -2.85 3.59 -11.48
N LEU A 39 -2.07 3.60 -10.39
CA LEU A 39 -1.35 4.79 -9.93
C LEU A 39 -0.26 5.18 -10.94
N VAL A 40 0.51 4.21 -11.43
CA VAL A 40 1.51 4.42 -12.50
C VAL A 40 0.83 4.88 -13.79
N ASP A 41 -0.24 4.21 -14.22
CA ASP A 41 -0.95 4.50 -15.47
C ASP A 41 -1.54 5.92 -15.50
N GLN A 42 -1.92 6.45 -14.33
CA GLN A 42 -2.49 7.81 -14.20
C GLN A 42 -1.43 8.89 -13.93
N LEU A 43 -0.17 8.54 -13.68
CA LEU A 43 0.85 9.53 -13.38
C LEU A 43 1.30 10.25 -14.66
N ASP A 44 0.75 11.45 -14.88
CA ASP A 44 1.26 12.38 -15.88
C ASP A 44 2.10 13.49 -15.22
N LEU A 45 3.42 13.31 -15.23
CA LEU A 45 4.37 14.30 -14.69
C LEU A 45 4.39 15.61 -15.48
N SER A 46 3.92 15.62 -16.73
CA SER A 46 3.88 16.84 -17.55
C SER A 46 2.94 17.89 -16.95
N GLN A 47 1.86 17.44 -16.30
CA GLN A 47 0.88 18.30 -15.61
C GLN A 47 1.39 18.87 -14.29
N VAL A 48 2.48 18.34 -13.74
CA VAL A 48 3.02 18.76 -12.44
C VAL A 48 4.06 19.84 -12.65
N SER A 49 3.70 21.11 -12.42
CA SER A 49 4.61 22.23 -12.70
C SER A 49 5.82 22.31 -11.74
N HIS A 50 5.65 21.94 -10.48
CA HIS A 50 6.67 22.12 -9.45
C HIS A 50 7.67 20.94 -9.40
N PRO A 51 9.00 21.17 -9.53
CA PRO A 51 9.99 20.09 -9.64
C PRO A 51 10.05 19.20 -8.41
N LYS A 52 10.01 19.76 -7.19
CA LYS A 52 9.98 18.96 -5.95
C LYS A 52 8.72 18.09 -5.82
N MET A 53 7.60 18.51 -6.41
CA MET A 53 6.37 17.72 -6.38
C MET A 53 6.48 16.53 -7.33
N ARG A 54 7.10 16.71 -8.50
CA ARG A 54 7.41 15.60 -9.43
C ARG A 54 8.27 14.54 -8.74
N GLU A 55 9.35 14.97 -8.09
CA GLU A 55 10.24 14.08 -7.35
C GLU A 55 9.51 13.35 -6.22
N TYR A 56 8.69 14.06 -5.44
CA TYR A 56 7.88 13.46 -4.39
C TYR A 56 6.95 12.36 -4.91
N LEU A 57 6.23 12.63 -6.02
CA LEU A 57 5.33 11.65 -6.63
C LEU A 57 6.09 10.43 -7.14
N LEU A 58 7.22 10.61 -7.81
CA LEU A 58 8.08 9.52 -8.25
C LEU A 58 8.56 8.65 -7.08
N ASN A 59 9.07 9.29 -6.02
CA ASN A 59 9.51 8.58 -4.81
C ASN A 59 8.36 7.80 -4.17
N HIS A 60 7.13 8.34 -4.19
CA HIS A 60 5.96 7.64 -3.66
C HIS A 60 5.62 6.37 -4.45
N ILE A 61 5.65 6.44 -5.78
CA ILE A 61 5.48 5.26 -6.65
C ILE A 61 6.58 4.24 -6.40
N GLU A 62 7.82 4.70 -6.31
CA GLU A 62 8.97 3.82 -6.05
C GLU A 62 8.79 3.07 -4.73
N ILE A 63 8.50 3.77 -3.63
CA ILE A 63 8.30 3.18 -2.31
C ILE A 63 7.17 2.15 -2.34
N THR A 64 6.01 2.49 -2.90
CA THR A 64 4.85 1.59 -2.95
C THR A 64 5.10 0.35 -3.82
N THR A 65 5.86 0.50 -4.90
CA THR A 65 6.30 -0.60 -5.77
C THR A 65 7.31 -1.50 -5.07
N VAL A 66 8.30 -0.91 -4.37
CA VAL A 66 9.31 -1.64 -3.60
C VAL A 66 8.67 -2.44 -2.47
N ILE A 67 7.71 -1.85 -1.75
CA ILE A 67 6.95 -2.55 -0.71
C ILE A 67 6.23 -3.77 -1.31
N SER A 68 5.53 -3.59 -2.43
CA SER A 68 4.81 -4.69 -3.10
C SER A 68 5.75 -5.80 -3.54
N SER A 69 6.89 -5.46 -4.16
CA SER A 69 7.94 -6.40 -4.55
C SER A 69 8.54 -7.15 -3.36
N THR A 70 8.74 -6.46 -2.24
CA THR A 70 9.27 -7.03 -0.99
C THR A 70 8.27 -8.02 -0.39
N LEU A 71 6.98 -7.70 -0.38
CA LEU A 71 5.92 -8.59 0.10
C LEU A 71 5.79 -9.85 -0.76
N LEU A 72 5.88 -9.71 -2.09
CA LEU A 72 5.88 -10.86 -3.01
C LEU A 72 7.07 -11.79 -2.76
N ASN A 73 8.27 -11.24 -2.58
CA ASN A 73 9.45 -12.02 -2.19
C ASN A 73 9.25 -12.72 -0.84
N ARG A 74 8.72 -11.98 0.14
CA ARG A 74 8.52 -12.46 1.51
C ARG A 74 7.54 -13.63 1.58
N SER A 75 6.50 -13.60 0.74
CA SER A 75 5.52 -14.69 0.66
C SER A 75 6.12 -16.00 0.14
N GLY A 76 7.18 -15.95 -0.67
CA GLY A 76 7.94 -17.14 -1.10
C GLY A 76 7.22 -18.14 -2.00
N THR A 77 5.97 -17.89 -2.43
CA THR A 77 5.24 -18.80 -3.33
C THR A 77 5.65 -18.61 -4.78
N ALA A 78 5.64 -19.67 -5.58
CA ALA A 78 5.96 -19.60 -7.00
C ALA A 78 5.02 -18.65 -7.76
N GLU A 79 3.73 -18.61 -7.37
CA GLU A 79 2.74 -17.69 -7.92
C GLU A 79 3.12 -16.23 -7.66
N HIS A 80 3.47 -15.87 -6.42
CA HIS A 80 3.85 -14.50 -6.08
C HIS A 80 5.17 -14.07 -6.72
N LEU A 81 6.12 -14.99 -6.87
CA LEU A 81 7.34 -14.73 -7.63
C LEU A 81 7.06 -14.48 -9.11
N ALA A 82 6.08 -15.17 -9.70
CA ALA A 82 5.67 -14.94 -11.08
C ALA A 82 5.01 -13.55 -11.28
N LYS A 83 4.28 -13.04 -10.29
CA LYS A 83 3.63 -11.71 -10.32
C LYS A 83 4.61 -10.51 -10.38
N LYS A 84 5.91 -10.75 -10.17
CA LYS A 84 6.96 -9.72 -10.31
C LYS A 84 7.39 -9.46 -11.76
N ARG A 85 7.05 -10.35 -12.69
CA ARG A 85 7.34 -10.18 -14.13
C ARG A 85 6.30 -9.30 -14.79
#